data_AF-A0A9D5V8X1-F1
#
_entry.id   AF-A0A9D5V8X1-F1
#
_cell.length_a   1.000
_cell.length_b   1.000
_cell.length_c   1.000
_cell.angle_alpha   90.00
_cell.angle_beta   90.00
_cell.angle_gamma   90.00
#
_symmetry.space_group_name_H-M   'P 1'
#
loop_
_entity.id
_entity.type
_entity.pdbx_description
1 polymer ?
#
loop_
_entity_poly.entity_id
_entity_poly.type
_entity_poly.pdbx_seq_one_letter_code
_entity_poly.pdbx_strand_id
1 'polypeptide(L)'
;MTKFFALVDCNNFYASCERVFRPDLEGRPVAVLSNNDGCVVARSSEVKALGVAMGVPFFEVRALFQRHGVAVFSSNYELYGDLSARVMAVLARYSPDLEVYSI
;
A
#
# COMPACT_ATOMS: atom_id res chain seq x y z
N MET A 1 0.08 -19.16 32.36
CA MET A 1 0.32 -19.34 30.92
C MET A 1 0.92 -18.06 30.36
N THR A 2 2.00 -18.17 29.60
CA THR A 2 2.64 -17.03 28.92
C THR A 2 1.78 -16.60 27.73
N LYS A 3 1.49 -15.31 27.60
CA LYS A 3 0.81 -14.73 26.43
C LYS A 3 1.85 -14.36 25.38
N PHE A 4 1.56 -14.67 24.12
CA PHE A 4 2.35 -14.23 22.98
C PHE A 4 1.55 -13.18 22.21
N PHE A 5 2.25 -12.15 21.73
CA PHE A 5 1.68 -11.11 20.89
C PHE A 5 2.41 -11.13 19.54
N ALA A 6 1.64 -11.02 18.45
CA ALA A 6 2.16 -10.90 17.10
C ALA A 6 1.70 -9.58 16.51
N LEU A 7 2.64 -8.81 15.95
CA LEU A 7 2.34 -7.63 15.14
C LEU A 7 2.40 -8.04 13.67
N VAL A 8 1.31 -7.83 12.94
CA VAL A 8 1.20 -8.17 11.52
C VAL A 8 1.01 -6.89 10.72
N ASP A 9 1.89 -6.66 9.75
CA ASP A 9 1.86 -5.49 8.87
C ASP A 9 1.91 -5.94 7.40
N CYS A 10 1.02 -5.38 6.58
CA CYS A 10 0.98 -5.71 5.16
C CYS A 10 1.95 -4.83 4.37
N ASN A 11 2.92 -5.46 3.69
CA ASN A 11 3.94 -4.76 2.92
C ASN A 11 3.35 -3.88 1.81
N ASN A 12 3.73 -2.60 1.82
CA ASN A 12 3.35 -1.62 0.79
C ASN A 12 1.84 -1.61 0.49
N PHE A 13 0.99 -1.75 1.52
CA PHE A 13 -0.37 -2.27 1.40
C PHE A 13 -1.18 -1.71 0.22
N TYR A 14 -1.36 -0.38 0.09
CA TYR A 14 -2.18 0.17 -1.01
C TYR A 14 -1.57 -0.08 -2.39
N ALA A 15 -0.24 0.02 -2.53
CA ALA A 15 0.43 -0.30 -3.79
C ALA A 15 0.30 -1.80 -4.13
N SER A 16 0.31 -2.67 -3.13
CA SER A 16 0.06 -4.11 -3.29
C SER A 16 -1.41 -4.39 -3.65
N CYS A 17 -2.35 -3.63 -3.09
CA CYS A 17 -3.77 -3.71 -3.43
C CYS A 17 -4.02 -3.39 -4.92
N GLU A 18 -3.41 -2.33 -5.45
CA GLU A 18 -3.53 -1.99 -6.88
C GLU A 18 -2.95 -3.09 -7.79
N ARG A 19 -1.96 -3.86 -7.30
CA ARG A 19 -1.30 -4.93 -8.06
C ARG A 19 -2.03 -6.27 -8.01
N VAL A 20 -2.76 -6.58 -6.94
CA VAL A 20 -3.19 -7.97 -6.63
C VAL A 20 -4.01 -8.63 -7.75
N PHE A 21 -4.75 -7.84 -8.53
CA PHE A 21 -5.53 -8.31 -9.68
C PHE A 21 -5.05 -7.74 -11.03
N ARG A 22 -3.84 -7.19 -11.06
CA ARG A 22 -3.26 -6.48 -12.22
C ARG A 22 -1.88 -7.05 -12.58
N PRO A 23 -1.83 -8.17 -13.31
CA PRO A 23 -0.57 -8.79 -13.74
C PRO A 23 0.33 -7.84 -14.56
N ASP A 24 -0.25 -6.85 -15.23
CA ASP A 24 0.49 -5.83 -15.98
C ASP A 24 1.28 -4.85 -15.09
N LEU A 25 1.03 -4.86 -13.78
CA LEU A 25 1.77 -4.07 -12.79
C LEU A 25 2.87 -4.87 -12.07
N GLU A 26 3.04 -6.16 -12.39
CA GLU A 26 4.09 -6.99 -11.81
C GLU A 26 5.48 -6.44 -12.17
N GLY A 27 6.34 -6.25 -11.17
CA GLY A 27 7.65 -5.60 -11.31
C GLY A 27 7.64 -4.13 -11.76
N ARG A 28 6.47 -3.53 -12.05
CA ARG A 28 6.36 -2.12 -12.46
C ARG A 28 6.27 -1.21 -11.24
N PRO A 29 7.03 -0.10 -11.14
CA PRO A 29 6.90 0.81 -10.00
C PRO A 29 5.48 1.36 -9.85
N VAL A 30 4.89 1.21 -8.67
CA VAL A 30 3.53 1.69 -8.31
C VAL A 30 3.60 2.70 -7.16
N ALA A 31 2.85 3.79 -7.31
CA ALA A 31 2.62 4.79 -6.27
C ALA A 31 1.11 5.10 -6.15
N VAL A 32 0.66 5.31 -4.92
CA VAL A 32 -0.72 5.72 -4.62
C VAL A 32 -0.70 7.11 -3.99
N LEU A 33 -1.58 7.99 -4.45
CA LEU A 33 -1.69 9.37 -4.00
C LEU A 33 -2.82 9.55 -2.98
N SER A 34 -2.74 10.61 -2.17
CA SER A 34 -3.77 10.99 -1.21
C SER A 34 -5.08 11.39 -1.89
N ASN A 35 -6.11 11.68 -1.09
CA ASN A 35 -7.27 12.43 -1.57
C ASN A 35 -6.82 13.71 -2.32
N ASN A 36 -7.50 13.98 -3.44
CA ASN A 36 -7.18 15.05 -4.39
C ASN A 36 -5.76 14.97 -4.98
N ASP A 37 -5.12 13.80 -4.94
CA ASP A 37 -3.82 13.53 -5.59
C ASP A 37 -2.67 14.44 -5.15
N GLY A 38 -2.75 14.98 -3.93
CA GLY A 38 -1.80 15.97 -3.42
C GLY A 38 -0.43 15.40 -3.07
N CYS A 39 -0.40 14.26 -2.36
CA CYS A 39 0.84 13.67 -1.85
C CYS A 39 0.93 12.18 -2.14
N VAL A 40 2.15 11.64 -2.22
CA VAL A 40 2.39 10.20 -2.35
C VAL A 40 2.22 9.52 -0.99
N VAL A 41 1.19 8.69 -0.83
CA VAL A 41 0.83 8.04 0.45
C VAL A 41 1.15 6.55 0.50
N ALA A 42 1.32 5.88 -0.64
CA ALA A 42 1.88 4.55 -0.68
C ALA A 42 2.86 4.38 -1.84
N ARG A 43 3.86 3.55 -1.62
CA ARG A 43 4.99 3.35 -2.53
C ARG A 43 5.35 1.88 -2.54
N SER A 44 5.38 1.31 -3.72
CA SER A 44 6.02 0.03 -3.96
C SER A 44 7.52 0.08 -3.65
N SER A 45 8.16 -1.09 -3.51
CA SER A 45 9.59 -1.18 -3.21
C SER A 45 10.44 -0.54 -4.31
N GLU A 46 10.02 -0.62 -5.56
CA GLU A 46 10.67 -0.02 -6.71
C GLU A 46 10.62 1.51 -6.63
N VAL A 47 9.49 2.10 -6.21
CA VAL A 47 9.38 3.56 -5.99
C VAL A 47 10.23 4.02 -4.80
N LYS A 48 10.29 3.22 -3.72
CA LYS A 48 11.18 3.50 -2.59
C LYS A 48 12.65 3.52 -3.02
N ALA A 49 13.06 2.60 -3.91
CA ALA A 49 14.41 2.54 -4.45
C ALA A 49 14.79 3.77 -5.30
N LEU A 50 13.80 4.50 -5.84
CA LEU A 50 14.01 5.79 -6.52
C LEU A 50 14.25 6.96 -5.55
N GLY A 51 14.28 6.73 -4.23
CA GLY A 51 14.52 7.76 -3.20
C GLY A 51 13.30 8.62 -2.88
N VAL A 52 12.11 8.23 -3.32
CA VAL A 52 10.87 8.99 -3.11
C VAL A 52 10.41 8.85 -1.66
N ALA A 53 10.39 9.95 -0.91
CA ALA A 53 9.97 9.97 0.49
C ALA A 53 8.45 9.73 0.66
N MET A 54 8.02 9.36 1.87
CA MET A 54 6.59 9.27 2.21
C MET A 54 6.00 10.67 2.34
N GLY A 55 4.79 10.88 1.84
CA GLY A 55 4.07 12.15 2.00
C GLY A 55 4.63 13.30 1.17
N VAL A 56 5.58 13.04 0.27
CA VAL A 56 6.10 14.05 -0.66
C VAL A 56 4.97 14.54 -1.57
N PRO A 57 4.85 15.87 -1.79
CA PRO A 57 3.89 16.40 -2.73
C PRO A 57 4.12 15.83 -4.13
N PHE A 58 3.06 15.35 -4.78
CA PHE A 58 3.17 14.64 -6.06
C PHE A 58 3.80 15.51 -7.15
N PHE A 59 3.51 16.82 -7.15
CA PHE A 59 4.04 17.74 -8.16
C PHE A 59 5.58 17.80 -8.16
N GLU A 60 6.23 17.61 -7.01
CA GLU A 60 7.70 17.64 -6.89
C GLU A 60 8.35 16.43 -7.54
N VAL A 61 7.68 15.27 -7.49
CA VAL A 61 8.21 13.99 -8.01
C VAL A 61 7.59 13.57 -9.35
N ARG A 62 6.66 14.37 -9.91
CA ARG A 62 5.93 14.03 -11.14
C ARG A 62 6.85 13.75 -12.33
N ALA A 63 7.88 14.57 -12.54
CA ALA A 63 8.83 14.39 -13.65
C ALA A 63 9.69 13.12 -13.47
N LEU A 64 10.07 12.80 -12.23
CA LEU A 64 10.76 11.55 -11.90
C LEU A 64 9.86 10.34 -12.20
N PHE A 65 8.59 10.40 -11.80
CA PHE A 65 7.63 9.33 -12.02
C PHE A 65 7.41 9.05 -13.50
N GLN A 66 7.29 10.11 -14.31
CA GLN A 66 7.19 9.99 -15.76
C GLN A 66 8.44 9.34 -16.38
N ARG A 67 9.63 9.75 -15.94
CA ARG A 67 10.91 9.20 -16.43
C ARG A 67 11.07 7.70 -16.16
N HIS A 68 10.59 7.25 -15.00
CA HIS A 68 10.72 5.86 -14.57
C HIS A 68 9.46 5.00 -14.85
N GLY A 69 8.48 5.55 -15.57
CA GLY A 69 7.26 4.80 -15.94
C GLY A 69 6.39 4.37 -14.75
N VAL A 70 6.47 5.11 -13.63
CA VAL A 70 5.70 4.81 -12.40
C VAL A 70 4.21 4.83 -12.71
N ALA A 71 3.51 3.75 -12.38
CA ALA A 71 2.05 3.71 -12.38
C ALA A 71 1.53 4.46 -11.14
N VAL A 72 0.69 5.46 -11.37
CA VAL A 72 0.18 6.35 -10.33
C VAL A 72 -1.32 6.19 -10.23
N PHE A 73 -1.82 5.98 -9.02
CA PHE A 73 -3.24 5.82 -8.73
C PHE A 73 -3.69 6.82 -7.68
N SER A 74 -4.89 7.37 -7.84
CA SER A 74 -5.61 8.00 -6.74
C SER A 74 -6.01 6.94 -5.71
N SER A 75 -6.11 7.32 -4.43
CA SER A 75 -6.52 6.37 -3.39
C SER A 75 -7.89 5.74 -3.67
N ASN A 76 -7.94 4.40 -3.64
CA ASN A 76 -9.14 3.59 -3.75
C ASN A 76 -9.46 2.89 -2.42
N TYR A 77 -10.07 3.64 -1.48
CA TYR A 77 -10.32 3.14 -0.13
C TYR A 77 -11.33 2.00 -0.06
N GLU A 78 -12.24 1.88 -1.03
CA GLU A 78 -13.16 0.73 -1.11
C GLU A 78 -12.39 -0.57 -1.37
N LEU A 79 -11.46 -0.55 -2.34
CA LEU A 79 -10.58 -1.68 -2.63
C LEU A 79 -9.69 -2.01 -1.42
N TYR A 80 -9.08 -1.00 -0.81
CA TYR A 80 -8.14 -1.21 0.30
C TYR A 80 -8.87 -1.77 1.54
N GLY A 81 -10.08 -1.27 1.81
CA GLY A 81 -10.93 -1.78 2.88
C GLY A 81 -11.37 -3.22 2.67
N ASP A 82 -11.81 -3.58 1.45
CA ASP A 82 -12.20 -4.97 1.13
C ASP A 82 -11.01 -5.93 1.29
N LEU A 83 -9.83 -5.57 0.77
CA LEU A 83 -8.64 -6.41 0.91
C LEU A 83 -8.17 -6.52 2.36
N SER A 84 -8.23 -5.43 3.13
CA SER A 84 -7.87 -5.44 4.56
C SER A 84 -8.82 -6.34 5.35
N ALA A 85 -10.13 -6.27 5.11
CA ALA A 85 -11.12 -7.15 5.73
C ALA A 85 -10.84 -8.63 5.43
N ARG A 86 -10.42 -8.96 4.20
CA ARG A 86 -10.03 -10.34 3.83
C ARG A 86 -8.78 -10.81 4.57
N VAL A 87 -7.77 -9.94 4.73
CA VAL A 87 -6.57 -10.24 5.54
C VAL A 87 -6.97 -10.52 6.99
N MET A 88 -7.78 -9.65 7.60
CA MET A 88 -8.22 -9.83 8.98
C MET A 88 -9.06 -11.09 9.16
N ALA A 89 -9.91 -11.44 8.18
CA ALA A 89 -10.68 -12.69 8.20
C ALA A 89 -9.80 -13.95 8.15
N VAL A 90 -8.59 -13.87 7.57
CA VAL A 90 -7.60 -14.96 7.62
C VAL A 90 -6.93 -14.97 8.98
N LEU A 91 -6.48 -13.82 9.50
CA LEU A 91 -5.80 -13.74 10.80
C LEU A 91 -6.69 -14.19 11.97
N ALA A 92 -7.98 -13.86 11.93
CA ALA A 92 -8.96 -14.27 12.94
C ALA A 92 -9.13 -15.80 13.09
N ARG A 93 -8.62 -16.59 12.13
CA ARG A 93 -8.60 -18.06 12.23
C ARG A 93 -7.46 -18.58 13.12
N TYR A 94 -6.45 -17.75 13.39
CA TYR A 94 -5.22 -18.14 14.08
C TYR A 94 -5.06 -17.52 15.48
N SER A 95 -5.88 -16.51 15.80
CA SER A 95 -5.87 -15.88 17.12
C SER A 95 -7.29 -15.69 17.63
N PRO A 96 -7.58 -16.02 18.90
CA PRO A 96 -8.88 -15.74 19.51
C PRO A 96 -9.13 -14.24 19.69
N ASP A 97 -8.07 -13.46 19.90
CA ASP A 97 -8.11 -12.01 20.05
C ASP A 97 -7.38 -11.34 18.88
N LEU A 98 -8.01 -10.37 18.21
CA LEU A 98 -7.44 -9.59 17.13
C LEU A 98 -7.79 -8.11 17.32
N GLU A 99 -6.78 -7.24 17.33
CA GLU A 99 -6.95 -5.79 17.36
C GLU A 99 -6.50 -5.19 16.03
N VAL A 100 -7.41 -4.50 15.34
CA VAL A 100 -7.14 -3.87 14.04
C VAL A 100 -6.80 -2.40 14.28
N TYR A 101 -5.53 -2.05 14.07
CA TYR A 101 -5.05 -0.67 14.27
C TYR A 101 -5.27 0.23 13.05
N SER A 102 -5.05 -0.30 11.84
CA SER A 102 -5.23 0.41 10.57
C SER A 102 -5.79 -0.50 9.50
N ILE A 103 -6.14 0.11 8.36
CA ILE A 103 -6.27 -0.60 7.09
C ILE A 103 -4.88 -1.03 6.60
#